data_AF-A0A0L0UL08-F1
#
_entry.id   AF-A0A0L0UL08-F1
#
_cell.length_a   1.000
_cell.length_b   1.000
_cell.length_c   1.000
_cell.angle_alpha   90.00
_cell.angle_beta   90.00
_cell.angle_gamma   90.00
#
_symmetry.space_group_name_H-M   'P 1'
#
loop_
_entity.id
_entity.type
_entity.pdbx_description
1 polymer ?
#
loop_
_entity_poly.entity_id
_entity_poly.type
_entity_poly.pdbx_seq_one_letter_code
_entity_poly.pdbx_strand_id
1 'polypeptide(L)'
;MVNWAERTASKVILGATLTSQADGKSSTNALGKVHNDVRHDILIADARQIEGFYRGFIRMLLAINGYQVSSRRQPRLVFDTRELENIKEFAEGVSTLVTAGLKTIPASWVHKKIGIPLPQKGDEVLSPPAAAPVLPGAQLSQHNSRFRSFAALSTEADIDDPAQVALDNAQTVPDAINNAMQQLIAPLVAALSQ
;
A
#
# COMPACT_ATOMS: atom_id res chain seq x y z
N MET A 1 13.88 -45.35 12.00
CA MET A 1 12.48 -45.79 12.19
C MET A 1 11.55 -44.63 12.53
N VAL A 2 11.90 -43.79 13.52
CA VAL A 2 11.12 -42.58 13.92
C VAL A 2 10.83 -41.65 12.74
N ASN A 3 11.85 -41.27 11.96
CA ASN A 3 11.66 -40.42 10.77
C ASN A 3 10.64 -40.98 9.78
N TRP A 4 10.54 -42.30 9.60
CA TRP A 4 9.54 -42.85 8.68
C TRP A 4 8.11 -42.72 9.23
N ALA A 5 7.93 -42.95 10.54
CA ALA A 5 6.64 -42.83 11.20
C ALA A 5 6.14 -41.39 11.18
N GLU A 6 7.00 -40.42 11.53
CA GLU A 6 6.68 -38.99 11.48
C GLU A 6 6.29 -38.55 10.06
N ARG A 7 7.03 -39.02 9.04
CA ARG A 7 6.73 -38.68 7.65
C ARG A 7 5.41 -39.27 7.16
N THR A 8 5.02 -40.43 7.70
CA THR A 8 3.73 -41.07 7.40
C THR A 8 2.59 -40.31 8.07
N ALA A 9 2.76 -39.87 9.32
CA ALA A 9 1.78 -39.05 10.02
C ALA A 9 1.49 -37.73 9.27
N SER A 10 2.52 -37.03 8.79
CA SER A 10 2.34 -35.81 7.98
C SER A 10 1.48 -36.06 6.73
N LYS A 11 1.68 -37.20 6.05
CA LYS A 11 0.88 -37.57 4.86
C LYS A 11 -0.57 -37.89 5.23
N VAL A 12 -0.80 -38.59 6.33
CA VAL A 12 -2.16 -38.98 6.75
C VAL A 12 -2.97 -37.76 7.19
N ILE A 13 -2.33 -36.82 7.90
CA ILE A 13 -3.03 -35.65 8.45
C ILE A 13 -3.17 -34.53 7.40
N LEU A 14 -2.07 -34.16 6.73
CA LEU A 14 -2.04 -33.02 5.83
C LEU A 14 -2.22 -33.40 4.35
N GLY A 15 -2.14 -34.69 4.01
CA GLY A 15 -2.13 -35.14 2.61
C GLY A 15 -0.85 -34.80 1.84
N ALA A 16 0.10 -34.09 2.44
CA ALA A 16 1.32 -33.59 1.81
C ALA A 16 2.53 -33.68 2.76
N THR A 17 3.74 -33.73 2.19
CA THR A 17 4.97 -33.92 2.99
C THR A 17 5.81 -32.67 3.17
N LEU A 18 5.78 -31.73 2.22
CA LEU A 18 6.86 -30.75 2.16
C LEU A 18 6.72 -29.60 3.17
N THR A 19 5.50 -29.22 3.56
CA THR A 19 5.26 -28.20 4.59
C THR A 19 5.87 -28.58 5.94
N SER A 20 5.99 -29.88 6.23
CA SER A 20 6.62 -30.40 7.45
C SER A 20 8.02 -30.98 7.22
N GLN A 21 8.43 -31.22 5.97
CA GLN A 21 9.69 -31.88 5.59
C GLN A 21 10.46 -31.07 4.56
N ALA A 22 10.63 -29.77 4.82
CA ALA A 22 11.52 -28.92 4.03
C ALA A 22 12.97 -29.26 4.37
N ASP A 23 13.49 -30.35 3.79
CA ASP A 23 14.92 -30.62 3.78
C ASP A 23 15.55 -29.58 2.85
N GLY A 24 16.30 -28.63 3.43
CA GLY A 24 16.58 -27.27 2.89
C GLY A 24 17.28 -27.15 1.53
N LYS A 25 17.40 -28.24 0.77
CA LYS A 25 18.04 -28.32 -0.55
C LYS A 25 17.07 -28.33 -1.74
N SER A 26 15.76 -28.55 -1.53
CA SER A 26 14.77 -28.65 -2.62
C SER A 26 13.47 -27.88 -2.33
N SER A 27 13.55 -26.73 -1.68
CA SER A 27 12.42 -25.78 -1.59
C SER A 27 12.50 -24.76 -2.72
N THR A 28 11.88 -25.08 -3.85
CA THR A 28 11.65 -24.11 -4.93
C THR A 28 10.38 -23.32 -4.62
N ASN A 29 10.39 -22.01 -4.86
CA ASN A 29 9.23 -21.11 -4.62
C ASN A 29 7.90 -21.62 -5.22
N ALA A 30 7.95 -22.33 -6.36
CA ALA A 30 6.78 -22.93 -6.99
C ALA A 30 6.13 -24.02 -6.13
N LEU A 31 6.92 -24.80 -5.41
CA LEU A 31 6.41 -25.86 -4.55
C LEU A 31 5.79 -25.28 -3.27
N GLY A 32 6.36 -24.19 -2.74
CA GLY A 32 5.77 -23.43 -1.64
C GLY A 32 4.37 -22.89 -1.96
N LYS A 33 4.13 -22.43 -3.19
CA LYS A 33 2.80 -22.00 -3.65
C LYS A 33 1.77 -23.14 -3.58
N VAL A 34 2.09 -24.30 -4.16
CA VAL A 34 1.19 -25.48 -4.15
C VAL A 34 0.82 -25.90 -2.71
N HIS A 35 1.73 -25.75 -1.75
CA HIS A 35 1.42 -26.05 -0.35
C HIS A 35 0.49 -25.05 0.33
N ASN A 36 0.55 -23.78 -0.06
CA ASN A 36 -0.44 -22.80 0.40
C ASN A 36 -1.83 -23.14 -0.13
N ASP A 37 -1.94 -23.59 -1.38
CA ASP A 37 -3.21 -23.99 -1.97
C ASP A 37 -3.82 -25.18 -1.19
N VAL A 38 -3.01 -26.21 -0.90
CA VAL A 38 -3.46 -27.36 -0.09
C VAL A 38 -3.87 -26.94 1.32
N ARG A 39 -3.13 -26.01 1.94
CA ARG A 39 -3.50 -25.48 3.27
C ARG A 39 -4.85 -24.77 3.21
N HIS A 40 -5.10 -24.00 2.14
CA HIS A 40 -6.36 -23.30 1.95
C HIS A 40 -7.53 -24.27 1.72
N ASP A 41 -7.32 -25.33 0.94
CA ASP A 41 -8.33 -26.38 0.72
C ASP A 41 -8.72 -27.07 2.02
N ILE A 42 -7.75 -27.37 2.90
CA ILE A 42 -8.01 -27.94 4.23
C ILE A 42 -8.81 -26.95 5.08
N LEU A 43 -8.44 -25.67 5.07
CA LEU A 43 -9.19 -24.62 5.78
C LEU A 43 -10.65 -24.56 5.31
N ILE A 44 -10.91 -24.59 4.00
CA ILE A 44 -12.26 -24.61 3.45
C ILE A 44 -13.02 -25.86 3.91
N ALA A 45 -12.38 -27.03 3.86
CA ALA A 45 -12.99 -28.28 4.28
C ALA A 45 -13.38 -28.24 5.77
N ASP A 46 -12.48 -27.76 6.63
CA ASP A 46 -12.72 -27.61 8.07
C ASP A 46 -13.83 -26.60 8.35
N ALA A 47 -13.83 -25.45 7.66
CA ALA A 47 -14.88 -24.45 7.78
C ALA A 47 -16.27 -25.01 7.43
N ARG A 48 -16.36 -25.85 6.38
CA ARG A 48 -17.60 -26.54 5.99
C ARG A 48 -18.04 -27.57 7.04
N GLN A 49 -17.10 -28.30 7.65
CA GLN A 49 -17.42 -29.24 8.73
C GLN A 49 -17.97 -28.51 9.95
N ILE A 50 -17.36 -27.38 10.33
CA ILE A 50 -17.80 -26.54 11.44
C ILE A 50 -19.17 -25.90 11.15
N GLU A 51 -19.43 -25.45 9.91
CA GLU A 51 -20.77 -25.02 9.49
C GLU A 51 -21.81 -26.14 9.73
N GLY A 52 -21.46 -27.39 9.39
CA GLY A 52 -22.30 -28.57 9.63
C GLY A 52 -22.70 -28.72 11.09
N PHE A 53 -21.74 -28.56 11.99
CA PHE A 53 -21.97 -28.57 13.45
C PHE A 53 -22.95 -27.46 13.88
N TYR A 54 -22.72 -26.21 13.45
CA TYR A 54 -23.59 -25.09 13.81
C TYR A 54 -25.02 -25.24 13.31
N ARG A 55 -25.24 -25.92 12.17
CA ARG A 55 -26.60 -26.25 11.71
C ARG A 55 -27.34 -27.15 12.69
N GLY A 56 -26.67 -28.14 13.26
CA GLY A 56 -27.24 -28.98 14.32
C GLY A 56 -27.54 -28.17 15.58
N PHE A 57 -26.59 -27.34 16.00
CA PHE A 57 -26.72 -26.50 17.20
C PHE A 57 -27.88 -25.49 17.09
N ILE A 58 -27.97 -24.75 15.98
CA ILE A 58 -29.07 -23.81 15.73
C ILE A 58 -30.42 -24.54 15.70
N ARG A 59 -30.47 -25.79 15.19
CA ARG A 59 -31.72 -26.55 15.13
C ARG A 59 -32.19 -26.92 16.53
N MET A 60 -31.28 -27.34 17.39
CA MET A 60 -31.55 -27.61 18.79
C MET A 60 -32.08 -26.36 19.50
N LEU A 61 -31.44 -25.20 19.30
CA LEU A 61 -31.91 -23.93 19.88
C LEU A 61 -33.31 -23.54 19.39
N LEU A 62 -33.60 -23.70 18.10
CA LEU A 62 -34.95 -23.42 17.57
C LEU A 62 -36.00 -24.35 18.18
N ALA A 63 -35.67 -25.63 18.33
CA ALA A 63 -36.57 -26.61 18.93
C ALA A 63 -36.87 -26.31 20.41
N ILE A 64 -35.85 -25.92 21.20
CA ILE A 64 -36.02 -25.51 22.60
C ILE A 64 -36.92 -24.27 22.71
N ASN A 65 -36.80 -23.34 21.75
CA ASN A 65 -37.63 -22.14 21.70
C ASN A 65 -39.02 -22.36 21.05
N GLY A 66 -39.40 -23.62 20.77
CA GLY A 66 -40.73 -23.96 20.22
C GLY A 66 -40.90 -23.71 18.72
N TYR A 67 -39.84 -23.35 17.99
CA TYR A 67 -39.89 -23.13 16.55
C TYR A 67 -39.65 -24.43 15.78
N GLN A 68 -40.62 -24.83 14.96
CA GLN A 68 -40.49 -25.96 14.04
C GLN A 68 -40.20 -25.48 12.62
N VAL A 69 -38.95 -25.09 12.38
CA VAL A 69 -38.50 -24.63 11.06
C VAL A 69 -37.92 -25.80 10.27
N SER A 70 -38.28 -25.91 8.98
CA SER A 70 -37.67 -26.87 8.07
C SER A 70 -36.15 -26.64 7.97
N SER A 71 -35.37 -27.72 7.89
CA SER A 71 -33.91 -27.67 7.73
C SER A 71 -33.41 -26.84 6.54
N ARG A 72 -34.27 -26.63 5.53
CA ARG A 72 -33.98 -25.78 4.37
C ARG A 72 -34.11 -24.28 4.66
N ARG A 73 -34.95 -23.89 5.62
CA ARG A 73 -35.25 -22.49 5.98
C ARG A 73 -34.54 -22.00 7.23
N GLN A 74 -33.79 -22.88 7.87
CA GLN A 74 -33.02 -22.56 9.06
C GLN A 74 -31.84 -21.62 8.71
N PRO A 75 -31.52 -20.63 9.56
CA PRO A 75 -30.34 -19.79 9.36
C PRO A 75 -29.07 -20.63 9.34
N ARG A 76 -28.11 -20.20 8.51
CA ARG A 76 -26.83 -20.86 8.28
C ARG A 76 -25.72 -19.89 8.64
N LEU A 77 -24.81 -20.34 9.49
CA LEU A 77 -23.55 -19.64 9.72
C LEU A 77 -22.59 -20.09 8.62
N VAL A 78 -22.19 -19.17 7.75
CA VAL A 78 -21.28 -19.44 6.64
C VAL A 78 -20.00 -18.66 6.87
N PHE A 79 -18.87 -19.35 6.90
CA PHE A 79 -17.57 -18.73 6.98
C PHE A 79 -17.18 -18.12 5.63
N ASP A 80 -16.57 -16.93 5.66
CA ASP A 80 -15.96 -16.35 4.47
C ASP A 80 -14.55 -16.91 4.31
N THR A 81 -14.39 -17.91 3.44
CA THR A 81 -13.11 -18.55 3.14
C THR A 81 -12.55 -18.08 1.80
N ARG A 82 -12.89 -16.88 1.34
CA ARG A 82 -12.39 -16.36 0.06
C ARG A 82 -10.90 -16.09 0.16
N GLU A 83 -10.16 -16.54 -0.84
CA GLU A 83 -8.79 -16.10 -1.06
C GLU A 83 -8.82 -14.73 -1.73
N LEU A 84 -8.30 -13.72 -1.03
CA LEU A 84 -8.22 -12.37 -1.57
C LEU A 84 -7.02 -12.31 -2.52
N GLU A 85 -7.29 -11.93 -3.76
CA GLU A 85 -6.26 -11.72 -4.78
C GLU A 85 -5.34 -10.56 -4.38
N ASN A 86 -4.11 -10.59 -4.89
CA ASN A 86 -3.16 -9.50 -4.67
C ASN A 86 -3.73 -8.19 -5.26
N ILE A 87 -3.96 -7.21 -4.39
CA ILE A 87 -4.58 -5.92 -4.75
C ILE A 87 -3.84 -5.25 -5.91
N LYS A 88 -2.51 -5.38 -5.97
CA LYS A 88 -1.69 -4.76 -7.02
C LYS A 88 -1.95 -5.41 -8.39
N GLU A 89 -1.82 -6.73 -8.47
CA GLU A 89 -2.03 -7.49 -9.71
C GLU A 89 -3.47 -7.32 -10.21
N PHE A 90 -4.43 -7.33 -9.27
CA PHE A 90 -5.84 -7.12 -9.59
C PHE A 90 -6.12 -5.70 -10.08
N ALA A 91 -5.59 -4.65 -9.44
CA ALA A 91 -5.79 -3.27 -9.87
C ALA A 91 -5.14 -2.99 -11.24
N GLU A 92 -3.93 -3.50 -11.47
CA GLU A 92 -3.25 -3.44 -12.78
C GLU A 92 -4.08 -4.18 -13.86
N GLY A 93 -4.57 -5.38 -13.56
CA GLY A 93 -5.48 -6.11 -14.45
C GLY A 93 -6.78 -5.37 -14.75
N VAL A 94 -7.44 -4.81 -13.75
CA VAL A 94 -8.68 -4.05 -13.95
C VAL A 94 -8.43 -2.78 -14.75
N SER A 95 -7.35 -2.03 -14.46
CA SER A 95 -7.00 -0.82 -15.22
C SER A 95 -6.71 -1.11 -16.69
N THR A 96 -6.01 -2.20 -17.00
CA THR A 96 -5.75 -2.62 -18.39
C THR A 96 -7.03 -3.03 -19.10
N LEU A 97 -7.92 -3.78 -18.44
CA LEU A 97 -9.23 -4.17 -19.01
C LEU A 97 -10.14 -2.96 -19.28
N VAL A 98 -10.19 -1.99 -18.37
CA VAL A 98 -10.95 -0.75 -18.55
C VAL A 98 -10.37 0.09 -19.69
N THR A 99 -9.03 0.19 -19.78
CA THR A 99 -8.34 0.89 -20.87
C THR A 99 -8.56 0.22 -22.22
N ALA A 100 -8.62 -1.13 -22.25
CA ALA A 100 -8.95 -1.93 -23.42
C ALA A 100 -10.43 -1.79 -23.87
N GLY A 101 -11.26 -1.06 -23.11
CA GLY A 101 -12.63 -0.72 -23.50
C GLY A 101 -13.72 -1.58 -22.86
N LEU A 102 -13.41 -2.43 -21.87
CA LEU A 102 -14.43 -3.18 -21.12
C LEU A 102 -15.17 -2.24 -20.16
N LYS A 103 -16.33 -1.75 -20.60
CA LYS A 103 -17.21 -0.86 -19.81
C LYS A 103 -18.21 -1.61 -18.90
N THR A 104 -18.19 -2.94 -18.92
CA THR A 104 -19.22 -3.78 -18.28
C THR A 104 -18.89 -4.14 -16.83
N ILE A 105 -17.74 -3.75 -16.28
CA ILE A 105 -17.32 -4.14 -14.92
C ILE A 105 -18.01 -3.23 -13.89
N PRO A 106 -18.92 -3.75 -13.05
CA PRO A 106 -19.56 -2.94 -12.02
C PRO A 106 -18.61 -2.71 -10.84
N ALA A 107 -18.58 -1.49 -10.30
CA ALA A 107 -17.74 -1.14 -9.14
C ALA A 107 -18.04 -2.02 -7.91
N SER A 108 -19.31 -2.39 -7.70
CA SER A 108 -19.72 -3.27 -6.59
C SER A 108 -19.09 -4.67 -6.65
N TRP A 109 -18.79 -5.17 -7.85
CA TRP A 109 -18.08 -6.44 -8.02
C TRP A 109 -16.60 -6.32 -7.64
N VAL A 110 -15.95 -5.21 -7.98
CA VAL A 110 -14.56 -4.90 -7.59
C VAL A 110 -14.43 -4.87 -6.07
N HIS A 111 -15.32 -4.14 -5.39
CA HIS A 111 -15.39 -4.10 -3.93
C HIS A 111 -15.58 -5.49 -3.31
N LYS A 112 -16.48 -6.30 -3.87
CA LYS A 112 -16.73 -7.67 -3.40
C LYS A 112 -15.53 -8.61 -3.60
N LYS A 113 -14.77 -8.43 -4.67
CA LYS A 113 -13.59 -9.24 -4.99
C LYS A 113 -12.38 -8.90 -4.13
N ILE A 114 -12.15 -7.62 -3.88
CA ILE A 114 -11.03 -7.14 -3.04
C ILE A 114 -11.39 -7.25 -1.54
N GLY A 115 -12.67 -7.34 -1.18
CA GLY A 115 -13.12 -7.37 0.21
C GLY A 115 -13.18 -5.99 0.88
N ILE A 116 -13.07 -4.91 0.10
CA ILE A 116 -13.22 -3.54 0.60
C ILE A 116 -14.72 -3.20 0.62
N PRO A 117 -15.32 -2.94 1.80
CA PRO A 117 -16.73 -2.57 1.90
C PRO A 117 -17.00 -1.23 1.20
N LEU A 118 -18.26 -1.06 0.77
CA LEU A 118 -18.73 0.23 0.27
C LEU A 118 -18.81 1.22 1.45
N PRO A 119 -18.30 2.45 1.30
CA PRO A 119 -18.41 3.46 2.35
C PRO A 119 -19.89 3.79 2.60
N GLN A 120 -20.28 3.89 3.87
CA GLN A 120 -21.59 4.39 4.25
C GLN A 120 -21.61 5.92 4.25
N LYS A 121 -22.80 6.50 4.34
CA LYS A 121 -22.99 7.95 4.33
C LYS A 121 -22.33 8.56 5.57
N GLY A 122 -21.15 9.15 5.40
CA GLY A 122 -20.37 9.79 6.47
C GLY A 122 -19.00 9.15 6.75
N ASP A 123 -18.66 8.05 6.08
CA ASP A 123 -17.33 7.43 6.20
C ASP A 123 -16.28 8.24 5.41
N GLU A 124 -15.10 8.43 6.01
CA GLU A 124 -13.99 9.12 5.36
C GLU A 124 -13.42 8.23 4.25
N VAL A 125 -13.47 8.72 3.01
CA VAL A 125 -12.98 8.00 1.82
C VAL A 125 -11.57 8.46 1.50
N LEU A 126 -10.65 7.51 1.28
CA LEU A 126 -9.31 7.80 0.78
C LEU A 126 -9.41 8.42 -0.62
N SER A 127 -9.18 9.72 -0.72
CA SER A 127 -9.01 10.39 -2.00
C SER A 127 -7.55 10.27 -2.46
N PRO A 128 -7.29 10.01 -3.75
CA PRO A 128 -5.92 10.14 -4.27
C PRO A 128 -5.43 11.57 -4.01
N PRO A 129 -4.12 11.78 -3.76
CA PRO A 129 -3.57 13.13 -3.71
C PRO A 129 -3.96 13.84 -5.00
N ALA A 130 -4.63 14.99 -4.88
CA ALA A 130 -5.11 15.74 -6.03
C ALA A 130 -3.97 15.94 -7.02
N ALA A 131 -4.13 15.44 -8.25
CA ALA A 131 -3.19 15.72 -9.31
C ALA A 131 -3.13 17.24 -9.48
N ALA A 132 -1.97 17.83 -9.17
CA ALA A 132 -1.77 19.26 -9.32
C ALA A 132 -2.17 19.66 -10.76
N PRO A 133 -2.98 20.71 -10.94
CA PRO A 133 -3.37 21.15 -12.27
C PRO A 133 -2.09 21.52 -13.03
N VAL A 134 -1.80 20.77 -14.08
CA VAL A 134 -0.82 21.17 -15.08
C VAL A 134 -1.38 22.39 -15.79
N LEU A 135 -1.05 23.57 -15.27
CA LEU A 135 -1.23 24.83 -15.99
C LEU A 135 -0.46 24.71 -17.31
N PRO A 136 -1.11 24.88 -18.47
CA PRO A 136 -0.41 24.89 -19.75
C PRO A 136 0.45 26.17 -19.81
N GLY A 137 1.70 26.07 -19.37
CA GLY A 137 2.65 27.18 -19.37
C GLY A 137 3.72 27.15 -18.28
N ALA A 138 3.56 26.35 -17.21
CA ALA A 138 4.56 26.24 -16.16
C ALA A 138 5.21 24.85 -16.20
N GLN A 139 6.17 24.67 -17.11
CA GLN A 139 7.13 23.58 -17.00
C GLN A 139 8.01 23.87 -15.79
N LEU A 140 7.60 23.40 -14.62
CA LEU A 140 8.47 23.30 -13.48
C LEU A 140 9.51 22.23 -13.86
N SER A 141 10.69 22.67 -14.27
CA SER A 141 11.85 21.81 -14.47
C SER A 141 11.93 20.87 -13.28
N GLN A 142 11.69 19.59 -13.53
CA GLN A 142 11.89 18.50 -12.59
C GLN A 142 13.35 18.52 -12.18
N HIS A 143 13.65 19.33 -11.17
CA HIS A 143 14.92 19.39 -10.49
C HIS A 143 15.03 18.12 -9.66
N ASN A 144 15.37 17.04 -10.35
CA ASN A 144 16.07 15.91 -9.77
C ASN A 144 17.51 16.36 -9.45
N SER A 145 17.63 17.41 -8.63
CA SER A 145 18.88 17.95 -8.13
C SER A 145 19.36 17.03 -7.03
N ARG A 146 19.86 15.87 -7.45
CA ARG A 146 20.87 15.17 -6.68
C ARG A 146 22.00 16.18 -6.50
N PHE A 147 22.12 16.73 -5.30
CA PHE A 147 23.24 17.55 -4.86
C PHE A 147 24.54 16.89 -5.33
N ARG A 148 25.09 17.39 -6.44
CA ARG A 148 26.46 17.17 -6.87
C ARG A 148 27.15 18.50 -6.72
N SER A 149 27.49 18.85 -5.49
CA SER A 149 28.58 19.79 -5.26
C SER A 149 29.90 19.02 -5.29
N PHE A 150 30.95 19.76 -5.65
CA PHE A 150 32.37 19.41 -5.68
C PHE A 150 32.94 18.96 -7.03
N ALA A 151 33.23 19.96 -7.86
CA ALA A 151 34.56 20.14 -8.45
C ALA A 151 34.67 21.58 -8.98
N ALA A 152 35.35 22.44 -8.21
CA ALA A 152 35.91 23.66 -8.74
C ALA A 152 37.12 23.31 -9.61
N LEU A 153 37.19 23.86 -10.82
CA LEU A 153 38.31 24.64 -11.37
C LEU A 153 38.12 24.79 -12.88
N SER A 154 38.40 26.01 -13.36
CA SER A 154 38.57 26.40 -14.77
C SER A 154 37.35 26.24 -15.66
N THR A 155 36.50 27.26 -15.69
CA THR A 155 36.12 28.01 -16.90
C THR A 155 35.03 29.00 -16.48
N GLU A 156 35.24 30.28 -16.79
CA GLU A 156 34.21 31.32 -16.74
C GLU A 156 33.15 30.95 -17.77
N ALA A 157 32.21 30.08 -17.38
CA ALA A 157 30.95 29.95 -18.08
C ALA A 157 29.96 30.80 -17.29
N ASP A 158 29.70 31.99 -17.82
CA ASP A 158 28.62 32.87 -17.37
C ASP A 158 27.30 32.15 -17.68
N ILE A 159 26.89 31.28 -16.76
CA ILE A 159 25.59 30.64 -16.79
C ILE A 159 24.68 31.57 -15.99
N ASP A 160 23.99 32.45 -16.71
CA ASP A 160 22.90 33.27 -16.17
C ASP A 160 21.76 32.35 -15.69
N ASP A 161 21.90 31.78 -14.50
CA ASP A 161 20.80 31.14 -13.80
C ASP A 161 19.85 32.24 -13.30
N PRO A 162 18.62 32.33 -13.84
CA PRO A 162 17.68 33.38 -13.46
C PRO A 162 17.34 33.36 -11.95
N ALA A 163 17.48 32.21 -11.28
CA ALA A 163 17.30 32.11 -9.84
C ALA A 163 18.48 32.72 -9.08
N GLN A 164 19.72 32.53 -9.56
CA GLN A 164 20.91 33.13 -8.96
C GLN A 164 20.95 34.64 -9.19
N VAL A 165 20.59 35.11 -10.40
CA VAL A 165 20.46 36.54 -10.70
C VAL A 165 19.38 37.20 -9.84
N ALA A 166 18.29 36.52 -9.53
CA ALA A 166 17.25 37.05 -8.62
C ALA A 166 17.72 37.11 -7.16
N LEU A 167 18.57 36.17 -6.72
CA LEU A 167 19.15 36.17 -5.37
C LEU A 167 20.26 37.22 -5.22
N ASP A 168 21.08 37.41 -6.26
CA ASP A 168 22.16 38.40 -6.26
C ASP A 168 21.61 39.84 -6.37
N ASN A 169 20.49 40.03 -7.09
CA ASN A 169 19.81 41.33 -7.18
C ASN A 169 18.84 41.61 -6.02
N ALA A 170 18.48 40.60 -5.23
CA ALA A 170 17.71 40.83 -4.02
C ALA A 170 18.61 41.58 -3.04
N GLN A 171 18.30 42.85 -2.78
CA GLN A 171 18.99 43.70 -1.81
C GLN A 171 19.20 42.94 -0.52
N THR A 172 20.42 42.48 -0.30
CA THR A 172 20.75 41.78 0.92
C THR A 172 20.65 42.80 2.05
N VAL A 173 19.89 42.45 3.07
CA VAL A 173 19.77 43.16 4.36
C VAL A 173 21.09 43.78 4.88
N PRO A 174 22.29 43.18 4.65
CA PRO A 174 23.60 43.80 4.90
C PRO A 174 23.78 45.25 4.47
N ASP A 175 23.30 45.70 3.29
CA ASP A 175 23.62 47.05 2.80
C ASP A 175 22.85 48.14 3.54
N ALA A 176 21.61 47.85 3.93
CA ALA A 176 20.83 48.73 4.80
C ALA A 176 21.49 48.85 6.20
N ILE A 177 22.04 47.75 6.71
CA ILE A 177 22.76 47.72 7.99
C ILE A 177 24.10 48.46 7.87
N ASN A 178 24.84 48.28 6.76
CA ASN A 178 26.10 48.99 6.52
C ASN A 178 25.91 50.50 6.41
N ASN A 179 24.84 50.95 5.73
CA ASN A 179 24.50 52.37 5.64
C ASN A 179 24.09 52.95 6.99
N ALA A 180 23.29 52.21 7.77
CA ALA A 180 22.94 52.61 9.14
C ALA A 180 24.17 52.67 10.07
N MET A 181 25.09 51.70 9.93
CA MET A 181 26.32 51.63 10.70
C MET A 181 27.28 52.78 10.34
N GLN A 182 27.38 53.16 9.06
CA GLN A 182 28.15 54.34 8.64
C GLN A 182 27.57 55.65 9.19
N GLN A 183 26.25 55.80 9.25
CA GLN A 183 25.62 56.98 9.86
C GLN A 183 25.90 57.10 11.36
N LEU A 184 26.01 55.97 12.08
CA LEU A 184 26.35 55.95 13.50
C LEU A 184 27.84 56.18 13.78
N ILE A 185 28.72 55.67 12.92
CA ILE A 185 30.18 55.77 13.11
C ILE A 185 30.75 57.12 12.64
N ALA A 186 30.17 57.73 11.61
CA ALA A 186 30.63 59.01 11.06
C ALA A 186 30.81 60.15 12.09
N PRO A 187 29.86 60.44 13.02
CA PRO A 187 30.05 61.50 14.01
C PRO A 187 31.13 61.15 15.05
N LEU A 188 31.35 59.87 15.33
CA LEU A 188 32.32 59.40 16.32
C LEU A 188 33.76 59.48 15.78
N VAL A 189 33.95 59.20 14.49
CA VAL A 189 35.23 59.42 13.80
C VAL A 189 35.53 60.91 13.63
N ALA A 190 34.52 61.75 13.33
CA ALA A 190 34.70 63.20 13.26
C ALA A 190 35.16 63.80 14.61
N ALA A 191 34.62 63.31 15.73
CA ALA A 191 35.00 63.74 17.07
C ALA A 191 36.42 63.29 17.49
N LEU A 192 36.96 62.24 16.88
CA LEU A 192 38.35 61.77 17.09
C LEU A 192 39.38 62.52 16.23
N SER A 193 38.93 63.31 15.26
CA SER A 193 39.79 64.04 14.31
C SER A 193 39.98 65.53 14.64
N GLN A 194 39.42 66.00 15.76
CA GLN A 194 39.70 67.30 16.39
C GLN A 194 40.55 67.10 17.64
#